data_AF-A0A0F7U0B9-F1
#
_entry.id   AF-A0A0F7U0B9-F1
#
_cell.length_a   1.000
_cell.length_b   1.000
_cell.length_c   1.000
_cell.angle_alpha   90.00
_cell.angle_beta   90.00
_cell.angle_gamma   90.00
#
_symmetry.space_group_name_H-M   'P 1'
#
loop_
_entity.id
_entity.type
_entity.pdbx_description
1 polymer ?
#
loop_
_entity_poly.entity_id
_entity_poly.type
_entity_poly.pdbx_seq_one_letter_code
_entity_poly.pdbx_strand_id
1 'polypeptide(L)'
;MDMELLRKGGGGEIKVVVLLKRRLLCNKTIVAGSAELWRLDQNDQPSLEESEAIFPVPSPPQQQRLEVTRGEVFQSQLPTGRSTVNAFKVVIAPKWLTHPCSVTTSSDIM
;
A
#
# COMPACT_ATOMS: atom_id res chain seq x y z
N MET A 1 -4.19 -9.05 10.51
CA MET A 1 -3.28 -9.74 11.45
C MET A 1 -1.98 -8.96 11.66
N ASP A 2 -1.47 -8.24 10.64
CA ASP A 2 -0.21 -7.49 10.78
C ASP A 2 -0.36 -6.10 11.44
N MET A 3 -1.46 -5.39 11.18
CA MET A 3 -1.71 -4.05 11.72
C MET A 3 -1.85 -4.03 13.26
N GLU A 4 -2.45 -5.06 13.84
CA GLU A 4 -2.59 -5.14 15.31
C GLU A 4 -1.24 -5.36 16.00
N LEU A 5 -0.29 -6.03 15.33
CA LEU A 5 1.06 -6.21 15.85
C LEU A 5 1.87 -4.91 15.80
N LEU A 6 1.76 -4.14 14.72
CA LEU A 6 2.38 -2.81 14.62
C LEU A 6 1.84 -1.86 15.67
N ARG A 7 0.52 -1.88 15.94
CA ARG A 7 -0.10 -1.08 17.01
C ARG A 7 0.46 -1.43 18.39
N LYS A 8 0.48 -2.72 18.75
CA LYS A 8 0.99 -3.18 20.05
C LYS A 8 2.48 -2.90 20.21
N GLY A 9 3.27 -3.07 19.16
CA GLY A 9 4.71 -2.83 19.19
C GLY A 9 5.08 -1.34 19.22
N GLY A 10 4.25 -0.48 18.65
CA GLY A 10 4.52 0.96 18.51
C GLY A 10 4.01 1.85 19.64
N GLY A 11 3.34 1.31 20.67
CA GLY A 11 2.90 2.09 21.84
C GLY A 11 2.00 3.30 21.53
N GLY A 12 1.30 3.29 20.39
CA GLY A 12 0.49 4.44 19.92
C GLY A 12 1.27 5.54 19.21
N GLU A 13 2.59 5.40 19.04
CA GLU A 13 3.43 6.33 18.28
C GLU A 13 3.28 6.13 16.76
N ILE A 14 2.86 4.95 16.31
CA ILE A 14 2.59 4.69 14.89
C ILE A 14 1.19 5.20 14.54
N LYS A 15 1.09 6.37 13.91
CA LYS A 15 -0.18 7.00 13.51
C LYS A 15 -0.72 6.54 12.15
N VAL A 16 0.16 6.08 11.27
CA VAL A 16 -0.17 5.66 9.91
C VAL A 16 0.72 4.51 9.47
N VAL A 17 0.18 3.59 8.68
CA VAL A 17 0.91 2.47 8.10
C VAL A 17 0.56 2.35 6.62
N VAL A 18 1.58 2.26 5.78
CA VAL A 18 1.44 1.83 4.38
C VAL A 18 1.85 0.38 4.29
N LEU A 19 0.89 -0.51 4.06
CA LEU A 19 1.10 -1.95 3.97
C LEU A 19 1.15 -2.39 2.51
N LEU A 20 2.28 -2.95 2.09
CA LEU A 20 2.44 -3.53 0.76
C LEU A 20 2.13 -5.02 0.79
N LYS A 21 1.04 -5.42 0.15
CA LYS A 21 0.65 -6.82 0.01
C LYS A 21 1.11 -7.32 -1.34
N ARG A 22 1.89 -8.40 -1.34
CA ARG A 22 2.34 -9.10 -2.54
C ARG A 22 1.88 -10.55 -2.50
N ARG A 23 1.40 -11.05 -3.63
CA ARG A 23 1.10 -12.47 -3.85
C ARG A 23 1.64 -12.92 -5.21
N LEU A 24 1.99 -14.18 -5.27
CA LEU A 24 2.45 -14.84 -6.49
C LEU A 24 1.29 -15.62 -7.11
N LEU A 25 1.03 -15.38 -8.39
CA LEU A 25 0.00 -16.04 -9.19
C LEU A 25 0.64 -16.87 -10.32
N CYS A 26 -0.17 -17.70 -11.00
CA CYS A 26 0.24 -18.49 -12.17
C CYS A 26 1.55 -19.28 -11.97
N ASN A 27 1.60 -20.23 -11.04
CA ASN A 27 2.82 -21.01 -10.75
C ASN A 27 4.06 -20.13 -10.42
N LYS A 28 3.84 -19.00 -9.73
CA LYS A 28 4.87 -18.07 -9.24
C LYS A 28 5.50 -17.14 -10.28
N THR A 29 4.90 -16.98 -11.44
CA THR A 29 5.43 -16.13 -12.52
C THR A 29 4.84 -14.72 -12.52
N ILE A 30 3.61 -14.55 -12.04
CA ILE A 30 2.94 -13.25 -12.00
C ILE A 30 2.95 -12.72 -10.57
N VAL A 31 3.36 -11.46 -10.42
CA VAL A 31 3.21 -10.74 -9.17
C VAL A 31 1.89 -9.98 -9.21
N ALA A 32 1.03 -10.22 -8.23
CA ALA A 32 -0.11 -9.37 -7.92
C ALA A 32 0.10 -8.71 -6.56
N GLY A 33 -0.46 -7.54 -6.37
CA GLY A 33 -0.23 -6.81 -5.14
C GLY A 33 -1.04 -5.54 -5.02
N SER A 34 -1.27 -5.17 -3.78
CA SER A 34 -1.95 -3.95 -3.40
C SER A 34 -1.13 -3.19 -2.38
N ALA A 35 -1.39 -1.90 -2.31
CA ALA A 35 -0.94 -1.04 -1.25
C ALA A 35 -2.15 -0.56 -0.46
N GLU A 36 -2.06 -0.66 0.86
CA GLU A 36 -3.12 -0.28 1.77
C GLU A 36 -2.62 0.82 2.71
N LEU A 37 -3.43 1.85 2.90
CA LEU A 37 -3.20 2.90 3.88
C LEU A 37 -4.10 2.65 5.08
N TRP A 38 -3.47 2.44 6.22
CA TRP A 38 -4.15 2.26 7.49
C TRP A 38 -3.83 3.41 8.44
N ARG A 39 -4.85 3.90 9.14
CA ARG A 39 -4.73 4.92 10.18
C ARG A 39 -5.34 4.43 11.48
N LEU A 40 -4.93 5.00 12.60
CA LEU A 40 -5.69 4.86 13.83
C LEU A 40 -6.84 5.86 13.82
N ASP A 41 -8.04 5.40 14.15
CA ASP A 41 -9.18 6.28 14.40
C ASP A 41 -9.09 6.94 15.79
N GLN A 42 -10.13 7.69 16.17
CA GLN A 42 -10.20 8.38 17.45
C GLN A 42 -10.24 7.44 18.67
N ASN A 43 -10.52 6.15 18.46
CA ASN A 43 -10.53 5.11 19.48
C ASN A 43 -9.25 4.27 19.45
N ASP A 44 -8.19 4.75 18.78
CA ASP A 44 -6.94 4.04 18.54
C ASP A 44 -7.14 2.68 17.83
N GLN A 45 -8.22 2.55 17.06
CA GLN A 45 -8.52 1.35 16.28
C GLN A 45 -8.02 1.52 14.83
N PRO A 46 -7.29 0.54 14.28
CA PRO A 46 -6.91 0.56 12.87
C PRO A 46 -8.11 0.60 11.93
N SER A 47 -8.17 1.64 11.09
CA SER A 47 -9.10 1.84 9.97
C SER A 47 -8.32 1.75 8.66
N LEU A 48 -8.87 1.00 7.69
CA LEU A 48 -8.37 0.99 6.31
C LEU A 48 -9.00 2.16 5.57
N GLU A 49 -8.18 3.13 5.16
CA GLU A 49 -8.65 4.35 4.50
C GLU A 49 -8.56 4.27 2.98
N GLU A 50 -7.51 3.64 2.45
CA GLU A 50 -7.30 3.52 1.00
C GLU A 50 -6.68 2.16 0.69
N SER A 51 -7.08 1.57 -0.44
CA SER A 51 -6.49 0.35 -0.97
C SER A 51 -6.43 0.44 -2.48
N GLU A 52 -5.22 0.36 -3.04
CA GLU A 52 -4.99 0.44 -4.49
C GLU A 52 -4.19 -0.76 -4.99
N ALA A 53 -4.52 -1.23 -6.20
CA ALA A 53 -3.73 -2.25 -6.89
C ALA A 53 -2.45 -1.62 -7.43
N ILE A 54 -1.31 -2.20 -7.08
CA ILE A 54 0.02 -1.77 -7.55
C ILE A 54 0.66 -2.79 -8.50
N PHE A 55 0.14 -4.04 -8.49
CA PHE A 55 0.61 -5.11 -9.36
C PHE A 55 -0.53 -6.02 -9.84
N PRO A 56 -0.55 -6.38 -11.14
CA PRO A 56 0.23 -5.73 -12.21
C PRO A 56 -0.10 -4.23 -12.28
N VAL A 57 0.69 -3.43 -13.00
CA VAL A 57 0.38 -1.99 -13.13
C VAL A 57 -1.04 -1.87 -13.69
N PRO A 58 -1.93 -1.11 -13.03
CA PRO A 58 -3.30 -0.95 -13.48
C PRO A 58 -3.36 -0.49 -14.94
N SER A 59 -4.24 -1.12 -15.72
CA SER A 59 -4.54 -0.74 -17.10
C SER A 59 -6.03 -0.41 -17.20
N PRO A 60 -6.42 0.87 -17.41
CA PRO A 60 -5.55 2.02 -17.66
C PRO A 60 -4.74 2.45 -16.42
N PRO A 61 -3.61 3.18 -16.60
CA PRO A 61 -2.84 3.71 -15.48
C PRO A 61 -3.73 4.53 -14.55
N GLN A 62 -3.83 4.10 -13.30
CA GLN A 62 -4.56 4.82 -12.26
C GLN A 62 -3.59 5.71 -11.48
N GLN A 63 -4.01 6.94 -11.20
CA GLN A 63 -3.27 7.82 -10.31
C GLN A 63 -3.33 7.26 -8.88
N GLN A 64 -2.17 7.09 -8.25
CA GLN A 64 -2.09 6.68 -6.85
C GLN A 64 -2.64 7.77 -5.93
N ARG A 65 -3.42 7.35 -4.94
CA ARG A 65 -4.15 8.24 -4.01
C ARG A 65 -3.69 8.10 -2.57
N LEU A 66 -2.71 7.25 -2.32
CA LEU A 66 -2.10 7.10 -0.99
C LEU A 66 -1.46 8.42 -0.57
N GLU A 67 -2.07 9.07 0.41
CA GLU A 67 -1.62 10.36 0.96
C GLU A 67 -1.39 10.24 2.46
N VAL A 68 -0.26 10.75 2.93
CA VAL A 68 0.12 10.82 4.35
C VAL A 68 0.37 12.26 4.74
N THR A 69 -0.22 12.69 5.85
CA THR A 69 -0.08 14.06 6.33
C THR A 69 1.31 14.30 6.91
N ARG A 70 1.76 15.55 6.87
CA ARG A 70 3.04 15.93 7.47
C ARG A 70 3.04 15.68 8.98
N GLY A 71 1.90 15.86 9.65
CA GLY A 71 1.74 15.52 11.07
C GLY A 71 1.92 14.03 11.35
N GLU A 72 1.48 13.15 10.45
CA GLU A 72 1.66 11.69 10.58
C GLU A 72 3.12 11.27 10.41
N VAL A 73 3.87 11.94 9.54
CA VAL A 73 5.28 11.61 9.24
C VAL A 73 6.23 12.19 10.28
N PHE A 74 6.06 13.46 10.65
CA PHE A 74 7.02 14.18 11.50
C PHE A 74 6.58 14.30 12.95
N GLN A 75 5.29 14.08 13.26
CA GLN A 75 4.74 14.14 14.61
C GLN A 75 5.20 15.42 15.36
N SER A 76 5.81 15.26 16.54
CA SER A 76 6.35 16.35 17.37
C SER A 76 7.62 16.99 16.81
N GLN A 77 8.26 16.40 15.79
CA GLN A 77 9.48 16.89 15.16
C GLN A 77 9.19 17.84 13.99
N LEU A 78 7.93 18.22 13.79
CA LEU A 78 7.54 19.13 12.72
C LEU A 78 8.14 20.53 12.96
N PRO A 79 8.92 21.09 12.01
CA PRO A 79 9.48 22.43 12.18
C PRO A 79 8.41 23.50 12.33
N THR A 80 8.66 24.47 13.21
CA THR A 80 7.75 25.60 13.48
C THR A 80 7.38 26.32 12.18
N GLY A 81 6.09 26.67 12.03
CA GLY A 81 5.56 27.34 10.84
C GLY A 81 5.20 26.41 9.68
N ARG A 82 5.30 25.08 9.85
CA ARG A 82 4.80 24.10 8.87
C ARG A 82 3.40 23.60 9.24
N SER A 83 2.53 23.52 8.23
CA SER A 83 1.20 22.90 8.36
C SER A 83 1.32 21.39 8.60
N THR A 84 0.58 20.87 9.58
CA THR A 84 0.44 19.45 9.88
C THR A 84 -0.44 18.72 8.86
N VAL A 85 -1.41 19.42 8.27
CA VAL A 85 -2.44 18.82 7.40
C VAL A 85 -2.00 18.65 5.95
N ASN A 86 -0.94 19.34 5.52
CA ASN A 86 -0.45 19.18 4.15
C ASN A 86 0.07 17.74 3.98
N ALA A 87 -0.34 17.08 2.90
CA ALA A 87 0.00 15.68 2.65
C ALA A 87 1.16 15.51 1.65
N PHE A 88 1.88 14.40 1.82
CA PHE A 88 2.77 13.82 0.84
C PHE A 88 2.02 12.72 0.08
N LYS A 89 2.19 12.68 -1.24
CA LYS A 89 1.78 11.53 -2.05
C LYS A 89 2.82 10.42 -1.91
N VAL A 90 2.37 9.22 -1.55
CA VAL A 90 3.20 8.03 -1.54
C VAL A 90 3.15 7.42 -2.92
N VAL A 91 4.30 7.41 -3.60
CA VAL A 91 4.45 6.81 -4.93
C VAL A 91 5.10 5.45 -4.78
N ILE A 92 4.40 4.42 -5.26
CA ILE A 92 4.91 3.05 -5.29
C ILE A 92 5.22 2.72 -6.75
N ALA A 93 6.47 2.93 -7.13
CA ALA A 93 6.97 2.66 -8.47
C ALA A 93 7.73 1.32 -8.47
N PRO A 94 7.15 0.24 -8.98
CA PRO A 94 7.86 -1.02 -9.06
C PRO A 94 8.92 -1.02 -10.17
N LYS A 95 10.15 -1.41 -9.82
CA LYS A 95 11.24 -1.60 -10.80
C LYS A 95 11.16 -3.03 -11.36
N TRP A 96 10.92 -3.16 -12.66
CA TRP A 96 10.52 -4.43 -13.29
C TRP A 96 11.65 -5.42 -13.61
N LEU A 97 11.29 -6.72 -13.56
CA LEU A 97 11.76 -7.82 -14.43
C LEU A 97 10.51 -8.49 -15.00
N THR A 98 10.10 -8.12 -16.22
CA THR A 98 8.91 -8.70 -16.88
C THR A 98 9.26 -10.00 -17.60
N HIS A 99 8.63 -11.11 -17.22
CA HIS A 99 8.49 -12.29 -18.08
C HIS A 99 6.99 -12.55 -18.27
N PRO A 100 6.44 -12.51 -19.50
CA PRO A 100 5.03 -12.81 -19.73
C PRO A 100 4.75 -14.30 -19.55
N CYS A 101 3.57 -14.62 -19.01
CA CYS A 101 3.03 -15.98 -19.02
C CYS A 101 2.10 -16.15 -20.22
N SER A 102 2.42 -17.10 -21.09
CA SER A 102 1.48 -17.60 -22.09
C SER A 102 0.55 -18.60 -21.41
N VAL A 103 -0.72 -18.21 -21.23
CA VAL A 103 -1.78 -19.19 -20.95
C VAL A 103 -2.19 -19.76 -22.30
N THR A 104 -1.66 -20.94 -22.64
CA THR A 104 -2.20 -21.73 -23.74
C THR A 104 -3.42 -22.46 -23.20
N THR A 105 -4.62 -21.92 -23.43
CA THR A 105 -5.83 -22.73 -23.40
C THR A 105 -5.73 -23.75 -24.52
N SER A 106 -5.32 -24.96 -24.18
CA SER A 106 -5.51 -26.12 -25.04
C SER A 106 -7.00 -26.47 -24.99
N SER A 107 -7.74 -25.92 -25.93
CA SER A 107 -9.06 -26.43 -26.31
C SER A 107 -8.88 -27.15 -27.64
N ASP A 108 -8.32 -28.35 -27.57
CA ASP A 108 -8.41 -29.40 -28.59
C ASP A 108 -8.11 -30.72 -27.90
N ILE A 109 -9.17 -31.45 -27.53
CA ILE A 109 -9.32 -32.93 -27.52
C ILE A 109 -10.78 -33.19 -27.10
N MET A 110 -11.67 -33.24 -28.09
CA MET A 110 -12.54 -34.38 -28.47
C MET A 110 -13.60 -33.93 -29.47
#